data_AF-A0A6L3T4N2-F1
#
_entry.id   AF-A0A6L3T4N2-F1
#
_cell.length_a   1.000
_cell.length_b   1.000
_cell.length_c   1.000
_cell.angle_alpha   90.00
_cell.angle_beta   90.00
_cell.angle_gamma   90.00
#
_symmetry.space_group_name_H-M   'P 1'
#
loop_
_entity.id
_entity.type
_entity.pdbx_description
1 polymer ?
#
loop_
_entity_poly.entity_id
_entity_poly.type
_entity_poly.pdbx_seq_one_letter_code
_entity_poly.pdbx_strand_id
1 'polypeptide(L)'
;MMVPPALSGRPVPGGRALALALLGLVLAGGIAVLGGPVADLLAAREQIADARSRLARMREAAARPAPAAPLWAADGPALLAAFRARLDGLAAGRAVLIDAARLEIDPARPGAPRLAAELRGSAEGLHGLLQDLEGGSPQVAIARAELAVLRPAEAEAERPTLMRLALAVRGLVIPAADGAEAPR
;
A
#
# COMPACT_ATOMS: atom_id res chain seq x y z
N MET A 1 88.16 12.83 52.29
CA MET A 1 88.95 13.64 51.33
C MET A 1 88.48 13.31 49.92
N MET A 2 87.68 14.19 49.28
CA MET A 2 87.69 14.59 47.86
C MET A 2 86.40 15.38 47.50
N VAL A 3 86.58 16.58 46.95
CA VAL A 3 85.60 17.51 46.35
C VAL A 3 86.05 17.68 44.90
N PRO A 4 85.19 17.63 43.83
CA PRO A 4 84.66 18.85 43.15
C PRO A 4 83.38 18.60 42.26
N PRO A 5 83.00 19.42 41.24
CA PRO A 5 82.57 20.83 41.24
C PRO A 5 81.18 21.06 40.56
N ALA A 6 80.73 22.32 40.56
CA ALA A 6 79.54 22.86 39.88
C ALA A 6 79.68 23.02 38.35
N LEU A 7 78.56 23.03 37.61
CA LEU A 7 78.43 23.73 36.33
C LEU A 7 77.01 24.27 36.10
N SER A 8 76.98 25.52 35.67
CA SER A 8 75.84 26.39 35.39
C SER A 8 75.32 26.18 33.96
N GLY A 9 74.01 26.28 33.73
CA GLY A 9 73.40 26.24 32.40
C GLY A 9 72.18 27.17 32.30
N ARG A 10 72.29 28.24 31.51
CA ARG A 10 71.24 29.25 31.23
C ARG A 10 70.17 28.71 30.27
N PRO A 11 68.87 29.07 30.40
CA PRO A 11 67.88 28.77 29.37
C PRO A 11 67.65 29.94 28.38
N VAL A 12 67.37 29.54 27.14
CA VAL A 12 67.34 30.27 25.86
C VAL A 12 66.02 31.04 25.63
N PRO A 13 66.00 32.25 25.03
CA PRO A 13 64.77 32.97 24.71
C PRO A 13 64.23 32.53 23.33
N GLY A 14 63.09 31.83 23.32
CA GLY A 14 62.43 31.38 22.08
C GLY A 14 61.15 30.55 22.29
N GLY A 15 60.90 30.10 23.52
CA GLY A 15 59.80 29.17 23.82
C GLY A 15 58.39 29.72 23.62
N ARG A 16 58.15 31.03 23.74
CA ARG A 16 56.78 31.59 23.68
C ARG A 16 56.18 31.61 22.27
N ALA A 17 56.96 31.98 21.25
CA ALA A 17 56.49 31.98 19.86
C ALA A 17 56.28 30.54 19.34
N LEU A 18 57.18 29.63 19.72
CA LEU A 18 57.05 28.21 19.41
C LEU A 18 55.83 27.58 20.11
N ALA A 19 55.57 27.94 21.37
CA ALA A 19 54.41 27.44 22.12
C ALA A 19 53.07 27.89 21.51
N LEU A 20 52.97 29.14 21.02
CA LEU A 20 51.76 29.63 20.38
C LEU A 20 51.51 29.00 19.00
N ALA A 21 52.58 28.78 18.21
CA ALA A 21 52.47 28.09 16.93
C ALA A 21 52.04 26.62 17.11
N LEU A 22 52.58 25.94 18.13
CA LEU A 22 52.19 24.57 18.47
C LEU A 22 50.75 24.50 18.99
N LEU A 23 50.31 25.48 19.80
CA LEU A 23 48.92 25.55 20.27
C LEU A 23 47.93 25.77 19.11
N GLY A 24 48.29 26.64 18.16
CA GLY A 24 47.49 26.87 16.95
C GLY A 24 47.37 25.63 16.06
N LEU A 25 48.46 24.86 15.90
CA LEU A 25 48.47 23.61 15.14
C LEU A 25 47.65 22.51 15.83
N VAL A 26 47.69 22.44 17.16
CA VAL A 26 46.89 21.49 17.95
C VAL A 26 45.40 21.84 17.89
N LEU A 27 45.03 23.12 17.95
CA LEU A 27 43.64 23.55 17.77
C LEU A 27 43.12 23.28 16.35
N ALA A 28 43.91 23.60 15.32
CA ALA A 28 43.55 23.34 13.94
C ALA A 28 43.44 21.83 13.64
N GLY A 29 44.37 21.02 14.17
CA GLY A 29 44.32 19.56 14.10
C GLY A 29 43.14 18.97 14.86
N GLY A 30 42.81 19.50 16.04
CA GLY A 30 41.66 19.08 16.83
C GLY A 30 40.32 19.35 16.12
N ILE A 31 40.18 20.52 15.49
CA ILE A 31 38.98 20.88 14.72
C ILE A 31 38.85 20.01 13.46
N ALA A 32 39.96 19.71 12.76
CA ALA A 32 39.95 18.84 11.59
C ALA A 32 39.63 17.36 11.94
N VAL A 33 40.13 16.86 13.07
CA VAL A 33 39.89 15.47 13.53
C VAL A 33 38.47 15.30 14.09
N LEU A 34 37.89 16.34 14.70
CA LEU A 34 36.52 16.32 15.23
C LEU A 34 35.46 16.70 14.17
N GLY A 35 35.84 17.34 13.07
CA GLY A 35 34.92 17.76 12.00
C GLY A 35 34.41 16.62 11.13
N GLY A 36 35.24 15.60 10.87
CA GLY A 36 34.88 14.39 10.10
C GLY A 36 33.66 13.64 10.65
N PRO A 37 33.66 13.17 11.90
CA PRO A 37 32.54 12.41 12.46
C PRO A 37 31.26 13.23 12.61
N VAL A 38 31.36 14.55 12.81
CA VAL A 38 30.18 15.44 12.86
C VAL A 38 29.60 15.63 11.45
N ALA A 39 30.44 15.81 10.44
CA ALA A 39 30.00 15.88 9.04
C ALA A 39 29.38 14.55 8.58
N ASP A 40 29.96 13.41 8.96
CA ASP A 40 29.42 12.08 8.68
C ASP A 40 28.07 11.86 9.37
N LEU A 41 27.91 12.34 10.62
CA LEU A 41 26.64 12.27 11.34
C LEU A 41 25.55 13.14 10.67
N LEU A 42 25.91 14.33 10.19
CA LEU A 42 25.00 15.21 9.45
C LEU A 42 24.61 14.59 8.11
N ALA A 43 25.58 14.05 7.37
CA ALA A 43 25.33 13.33 6.12
C ALA A 43 24.45 12.09 6.34
N ALA A 44 24.68 11.33 7.41
CA ALA A 44 23.84 10.19 7.78
C ALA A 44 22.42 10.62 8.14
N ARG A 45 22.25 11.77 8.83
CA ARG A 45 20.92 12.34 9.13
C ARG A 45 20.16 12.72 7.87
N GLU A 46 20.84 13.34 6.90
CA GLU A 46 20.25 13.66 5.60
C GLU A 46 19.84 12.39 4.83
N GLN A 47 20.72 11.38 4.78
CA GLN A 47 20.41 10.10 4.15
C GLN A 47 19.21 9.40 4.80
N ILE A 48 19.09 9.44 6.12
CA ILE A 48 17.93 8.89 6.85
C ILE A 48 16.66 9.68 6.52
N ALA A 49 16.73 11.00 6.46
CA ALA A 49 15.59 11.85 6.10
C ALA A 49 15.10 11.56 4.67
N ASP A 50 16.04 11.39 3.73
CA ASP A 50 15.75 11.00 2.36
C ASP A 50 15.14 9.60 2.25
N ALA A 51 15.71 8.62 2.95
CA ALA A 51 15.20 7.25 2.99
C ALA A 51 13.77 7.20 3.56
N ARG A 52 13.50 7.97 4.63
CA ARG A 52 12.15 8.12 5.20
C ARG A 52 11.18 8.77 4.23
N SER A 53 11.61 9.79 3.50
CA SER A 53 10.79 10.48 2.50
C SER A 53 10.47 9.57 1.31
N ARG A 54 11.42 8.73 0.86
CA ARG A 54 11.18 7.69 -0.15
C ARG A 54 10.21 6.63 0.37
N LEU A 55 10.40 6.15 1.59
CA LEU A 55 9.51 5.18 2.21
C LEU A 55 8.09 5.73 2.39
N ALA A 56 7.93 7.00 2.78
CA ALA A 56 6.63 7.66 2.88
C ALA A 56 5.93 7.69 1.51
N ARG A 57 6.64 8.09 0.45
CA ARG A 57 6.09 8.07 -0.93
C ARG A 57 5.75 6.67 -1.41
N MET A 58 6.57 5.66 -1.07
CA MET A 58 6.28 4.27 -1.39
C MET A 58 5.06 3.75 -0.63
N ARG A 59 4.91 4.11 0.64
CA ARG A 59 3.72 3.78 1.44
C ARG A 59 2.47 4.45 0.90
N GLU A 60 2.56 5.73 0.54
CA GLU A 60 1.47 6.46 -0.10
C GLU A 60 1.10 5.86 -1.45
N ALA A 61 2.10 5.47 -2.26
CA ALA A 61 1.86 4.79 -3.53
C ALA A 61 1.24 3.40 -3.35
N ALA A 62 1.69 2.64 -2.36
CA ALA A 62 1.16 1.31 -2.02
C ALA A 62 -0.25 1.39 -1.38
N ALA A 63 -0.57 2.49 -0.71
CA ALA A 63 -1.89 2.75 -0.14
C ALA A 63 -2.91 3.18 -1.21
N ARG A 64 -2.47 3.50 -2.44
CA ARG A 64 -3.42 3.77 -3.53
C ARG A 64 -4.20 2.50 -3.84
N PRO A 65 -5.54 2.56 -3.84
CA PRO A 65 -6.36 1.42 -4.24
C PRO A 65 -5.97 1.00 -5.66
N ALA A 66 -5.75 -0.30 -5.87
CA ALA A 66 -5.59 -0.82 -7.21
C ALA A 66 -6.86 -0.50 -8.01
N PRO A 67 -6.75 -0.05 -9.27
CA PRO A 67 -7.94 0.13 -10.11
C PRO A 67 -8.64 -1.22 -10.23
N ALA A 68 -9.93 -1.25 -9.92
CA ALA A 68 -10.71 -2.48 -10.04
C ALA A 68 -10.67 -2.95 -11.50
N ALA A 69 -10.52 -4.25 -11.73
CA ALA A 69 -10.54 -4.78 -13.08
C ALA A 69 -11.96 -4.71 -13.67
N PRO A 70 -12.12 -4.44 -14.98
CA PRO A 70 -13.42 -4.54 -15.62
C PRO A 70 -13.89 -5.99 -15.62
N LEU A 71 -15.22 -6.20 -15.56
CA LEU A 71 -15.81 -7.53 -15.59
C LEU A 71 -15.80 -8.08 -17.02
N TRP A 72 -14.60 -8.43 -17.48
CA TRP A 72 -14.38 -9.13 -18.73
C TRP A 72 -13.39 -10.27 -18.53
N ALA A 73 -13.48 -11.30 -19.37
CA ALA A 73 -12.48 -12.35 -19.44
C ALA A 73 -12.49 -13.07 -20.79
N ALA A 74 -11.48 -13.90 -21.02
CA ALA A 74 -11.37 -14.74 -22.21
C ALA A 74 -12.45 -15.84 -22.30
N ASP A 75 -12.92 -16.32 -21.14
CA ASP A 75 -13.91 -17.38 -21.02
C ASP A 75 -14.84 -17.17 -19.82
N GLY A 76 -15.90 -17.98 -19.75
CA GLY A 76 -16.90 -17.93 -18.68
C GLY A 76 -16.35 -18.20 -17.27
N PRO A 77 -15.54 -19.26 -17.06
CA PRO A 77 -14.93 -19.53 -15.75
C PRO A 77 -14.04 -18.40 -15.23
N ALA A 78 -13.19 -17.81 -16.07
CA ALA A 78 -12.35 -16.67 -15.72
C ALA A 78 -13.20 -15.44 -15.40
N LEU A 79 -14.29 -15.21 -16.15
CA LEU A 79 -15.23 -14.14 -15.87
C LEU A 79 -15.91 -14.31 -14.50
N LEU A 80 -16.33 -15.53 -14.18
CA LEU A 80 -16.92 -15.85 -12.87
C LEU A 80 -15.90 -15.66 -11.73
N ALA A 81 -14.65 -16.06 -11.94
CA ALA A 81 -13.58 -15.85 -10.95
C ALA A 81 -13.30 -14.36 -10.71
N ALA A 82 -13.22 -13.55 -11.78
CA ALA A 82 -13.07 -12.11 -11.68
C ALA A 82 -14.26 -11.44 -10.96
N PHE A 83 -15.48 -11.89 -11.23
CA PHE A 83 -16.68 -11.43 -10.54
C PHE A 83 -16.66 -11.75 -9.05
N ARG A 84 -16.30 -12.98 -8.68
CA ARG A 84 -16.15 -13.38 -7.27
C ARG A 84 -15.09 -12.55 -6.56
N ALA A 85 -13.90 -12.44 -7.13
CA ALA A 85 -12.82 -11.64 -6.56
C ALA A 85 -13.23 -10.18 -6.34
N ARG A 86 -14.04 -9.61 -7.26
CA ARG A 86 -14.60 -8.27 -7.09
C ARG A 86 -15.62 -8.20 -5.95
N LEU A 87 -16.54 -9.15 -5.86
CA LEU A 87 -17.49 -9.20 -4.74
C LEU A 87 -16.77 -9.39 -3.40
N ASP A 88 -15.76 -10.25 -3.33
CA ASP A 88 -14.95 -10.48 -2.13
C ASP A 88 -14.23 -9.19 -1.72
N GLY A 89 -13.64 -8.48 -2.68
CA GLY A 89 -12.99 -7.18 -2.45
C GLY A 89 -13.97 -6.11 -1.96
N LEU A 90 -15.20 -6.08 -2.47
CA LEU A 90 -16.25 -5.16 -2.00
C LEU A 90 -16.85 -5.58 -0.66
N ALA A 91 -16.93 -6.87 -0.36
CA ALA A 91 -17.41 -7.38 0.91
C ALA A 91 -16.35 -7.23 2.02
N ALA A 92 -15.07 -7.09 1.67
CA ALA A 92 -13.97 -6.94 2.62
C ALA A 92 -14.21 -5.74 3.55
N GLY A 93 -14.23 -6.00 4.86
CA GLY A 93 -14.48 -4.97 5.88
C GLY A 93 -15.96 -4.58 6.04
N ARG A 94 -16.89 -5.27 5.36
CA ARG A 94 -18.34 -5.05 5.48
C ARG A 94 -19.02 -6.24 6.15
N ALA A 95 -20.18 -6.00 6.76
CA ALA A 95 -21.05 -7.05 7.29
C ALA A 95 -21.87 -7.72 6.15
N VAL A 96 -21.17 -8.27 5.16
CA VAL A 96 -21.75 -8.94 3.98
C VAL A 96 -21.05 -10.27 3.74
N LEU A 97 -21.84 -11.30 3.44
CA LEU A 97 -21.40 -12.64 3.08
C LEU A 97 -21.94 -12.98 1.69
N ILE A 98 -21.12 -13.65 0.89
CA ILE A 98 -21.50 -14.14 -0.44
C ILE A 98 -21.88 -15.61 -0.28
N ASP A 99 -23.14 -15.95 -0.51
CA ASP A 99 -23.62 -17.33 -0.40
C ASP A 99 -23.36 -18.12 -1.68
N ALA A 100 -23.59 -17.48 -2.82
CA ALA A 100 -23.43 -18.10 -4.13
C ALA A 100 -23.08 -17.05 -5.17
N ALA A 101 -22.29 -17.46 -6.17
CA ALA A 101 -22.08 -16.72 -7.40
C ALA A 101 -21.99 -17.69 -8.58
N ARG A 102 -22.70 -17.40 -9.66
CA ARG A 102 -22.81 -18.26 -10.84
C ARG A 102 -22.89 -17.44 -12.14
N LEU A 103 -22.55 -18.09 -13.23
CA LEU A 103 -22.69 -17.55 -14.57
C LEU A 103 -23.98 -18.10 -15.20
N GLU A 104 -24.80 -17.21 -15.72
CA GLU A 104 -26.05 -17.49 -16.40
C GLU A 104 -25.89 -17.09 -17.87
N ILE A 105 -25.89 -18.08 -18.76
CA ILE A 105 -25.77 -17.85 -20.20
C ILE A 105 -27.05 -17.18 -20.70
N ASP A 106 -26.92 -16.06 -21.40
CA ASP A 106 -28.03 -15.38 -22.04
C ASP A 106 -28.11 -15.83 -23.52
N PRO A 107 -29.09 -16.65 -23.91
CA PRO A 107 -29.18 -17.17 -25.27
C PRO A 107 -29.40 -16.05 -26.31
N ALA A 108 -29.95 -14.90 -25.90
CA ALA A 108 -30.09 -13.75 -26.78
C ALA A 108 -28.78 -12.96 -26.94
N ARG A 109 -27.80 -13.14 -26.04
CA ARG A 109 -26.51 -12.43 -26.05
C ARG A 109 -25.37 -13.35 -25.57
N PRO A 110 -24.87 -14.26 -26.42
CA PRO A 110 -23.85 -15.24 -26.02
C PRO A 110 -22.54 -14.61 -25.52
N GLY A 111 -22.13 -13.46 -26.08
CA GLY A 111 -20.92 -12.74 -25.67
C GLY A 111 -21.06 -11.89 -24.40
N ALA A 112 -22.27 -11.78 -23.83
CA ALA A 112 -22.55 -10.94 -22.66
C ALA A 112 -23.40 -11.71 -21.61
N PRO A 113 -22.83 -12.77 -21.00
CA PRO A 113 -23.54 -13.56 -20.00
C PRO A 113 -23.90 -12.72 -18.78
N ARG A 114 -24.92 -13.19 -18.04
CA ARG A 114 -25.29 -12.61 -16.74
C ARG A 114 -24.48 -13.29 -15.65
N LEU A 115 -24.00 -12.52 -14.70
CA LEU A 115 -23.33 -13.00 -13.51
C LEU A 115 -24.29 -12.78 -12.34
N ALA A 116 -24.78 -13.86 -11.76
CA ALA A 116 -25.74 -13.81 -10.66
C ALA A 116 -25.03 -14.13 -9.34
N ALA A 117 -25.39 -13.41 -8.28
CA ALA A 117 -24.91 -13.65 -6.92
C ALA A 117 -26.04 -13.52 -5.89
N GLU A 118 -25.95 -14.33 -4.85
CA GLU A 118 -26.77 -14.23 -3.65
C GLU A 118 -25.88 -13.78 -2.50
N LEU A 119 -26.23 -12.66 -1.87
CA LEU A 119 -25.49 -12.10 -0.75
C LEU A 119 -26.40 -11.96 0.47
N ARG A 120 -25.84 -12.08 1.66
CA ARG A 120 -26.51 -11.80 2.93
C ARG A 120 -25.75 -10.78 3.74
N GLY A 121 -26.45 -9.92 4.44
CA GLY A 121 -25.77 -8.91 5.26
C GLY A 121 -26.71 -7.94 5.93
N SER A 122 -26.12 -6.89 6.51
CA SER A 122 -26.87 -5.74 6.98
C SER A 122 -27.37 -4.87 5.82
N ALA A 123 -28.41 -4.07 6.07
CA ALA A 123 -28.91 -3.11 5.09
C ALA A 123 -27.81 -2.16 4.59
N GLU A 124 -27.02 -1.62 5.52
CA GLU A 124 -25.91 -0.70 5.23
C GLU A 124 -24.82 -1.38 4.40
N GLY A 125 -24.42 -2.60 4.78
CA GLY A 125 -23.38 -3.34 4.06
C GLY A 125 -23.78 -3.65 2.62
N LEU A 126 -25.02 -4.12 2.41
CA LEU A 126 -25.54 -4.43 1.07
C LEU A 126 -25.76 -3.15 0.25
N HIS A 127 -26.23 -2.07 0.87
CA HIS A 127 -26.41 -0.80 0.17
C HIS A 127 -25.07 -0.20 -0.26
N GLY A 128 -24.06 -0.16 0.62
CA GLY A 128 -22.73 0.32 0.27
C GLY A 128 -22.08 -0.53 -0.83
N LEU A 129 -22.30 -1.84 -0.82
CA LEU A 129 -21.85 -2.72 -1.90
C LEU A 129 -22.50 -2.36 -3.25
N LEU A 130 -23.81 -2.09 -3.27
CA LEU A 130 -24.50 -1.67 -4.49
C LEU A 130 -24.00 -0.30 -4.98
N GLN A 131 -23.84 0.67 -4.07
CA GLN A 131 -23.30 1.98 -4.41
C GLN A 131 -21.90 1.88 -5.06
N ASP A 132 -21.02 1.02 -4.54
CA ASP A 132 -19.69 0.82 -5.11
C ASP A 132 -19.71 0.09 -6.46
N LEU A 133 -20.68 -0.80 -6.69
CA LEU A 133 -20.82 -1.47 -7.98
C LEU A 133 -21.31 -0.50 -9.07
N GLU A 134 -22.23 0.41 -8.73
CA GLU A 134 -22.78 1.40 -9.67
C GLU A 134 -21.85 2.59 -9.89
N GLY A 135 -21.28 3.12 -8.81
CA GLY A 135 -20.44 4.32 -8.83
C GLY A 135 -18.95 4.05 -9.02
N GLY A 136 -18.49 2.83 -8.73
CA GLY A 136 -17.08 2.47 -8.82
C GLY A 136 -16.63 2.28 -10.28
N SER A 137 -15.42 2.75 -10.58
CA SER A 137 -14.77 2.45 -11.85
C SER A 137 -14.04 1.11 -11.77
N PRO A 138 -14.24 0.20 -12.72
CA PRO A 138 -15.10 0.32 -13.90
C PRO A 138 -16.56 0.01 -13.55
N GLN A 139 -17.46 0.78 -14.18
CA GLN A 139 -18.90 0.67 -13.98
C GLN A 139 -19.40 -0.72 -14.38
N VAL A 140 -20.25 -1.27 -13.53
CA VAL A 140 -20.88 -2.56 -13.76
C VAL A 140 -22.35 -2.33 -14.10
N ALA A 141 -22.80 -2.85 -15.24
CA ALA A 141 -24.21 -2.78 -15.61
C ALA A 141 -25.02 -3.79 -14.78
N ILE A 142 -25.73 -3.29 -13.76
CA ILE A 142 -26.65 -4.08 -12.95
C ILE A 142 -27.91 -4.38 -13.77
N ALA A 143 -28.19 -5.66 -13.97
CA ALA A 143 -29.37 -6.14 -14.67
C ALA A 143 -30.55 -6.41 -13.72
N ARG A 144 -30.25 -6.78 -12.46
CA ARG A 144 -31.24 -7.05 -11.41
C ARG A 144 -30.59 -6.84 -10.05
N ALA A 145 -31.29 -6.23 -9.12
CA ALA A 145 -30.93 -6.16 -7.72
C ALA A 145 -32.22 -6.25 -6.89
N GLU A 146 -32.42 -7.38 -6.22
CA GLU A 146 -33.61 -7.60 -5.39
C GLU A 146 -33.22 -7.79 -3.94
N LEU A 147 -33.73 -6.91 -3.08
CA LEU A 147 -33.48 -6.93 -1.66
C LEU A 147 -34.67 -7.58 -0.94
N ALA A 148 -34.38 -8.53 -0.04
CA ALA A 148 -35.38 -9.18 0.78
C ALA A 148 -34.93 -9.22 2.24
N VAL A 149 -35.88 -9.09 3.17
CA VAL A 149 -35.62 -9.32 4.59
C VAL A 149 -35.63 -10.83 4.84
N LEU A 150 -34.52 -11.39 5.32
CA LEU A 150 -34.47 -12.79 5.74
C LEU A 150 -34.90 -12.97 7.18
N ARG A 151 -34.52 -12.01 8.03
CA ARG A 151 -34.88 -12.01 9.45
C ARG A 151 -35.04 -10.56 9.92
N PRO A 152 -36.18 -10.20 10.54
CA PRO A 152 -36.36 -8.87 11.11
C PRO A 152 -35.44 -8.66 12.31
N ALA A 153 -35.25 -7.42 12.74
CA ALA A 153 -34.55 -7.12 13.98
C ALA A 153 -35.35 -7.65 15.19
N GLU A 154 -34.63 -8.15 16.20
CA GLU A 154 -35.18 -8.54 17.50
C GLU A 154 -34.47 -7.68 18.56
N ALA A 155 -35.18 -6.66 19.07
CA ALA A 155 -34.58 -5.65 19.95
C ALA A 155 -34.16 -6.26 21.29
N GLU A 156 -34.98 -7.14 21.85
CA GLU A 156 -34.76 -7.81 23.14
C GLU A 156 -33.55 -8.74 23.11
N ALA A 157 -33.23 -9.28 21.94
CA ALA A 157 -32.09 -10.16 21.73
C ALA A 157 -30.86 -9.43 21.15
N GLU A 158 -30.95 -8.10 20.97
CA GLU A 158 -29.94 -7.26 20.30
C GLU A 158 -29.53 -7.79 18.91
N ARG A 159 -30.47 -8.41 18.20
CA ARG A 159 -30.19 -8.99 16.87
C ARG A 159 -30.59 -8.02 15.77
N PRO A 160 -29.64 -7.62 14.90
CA PRO A 160 -29.97 -6.75 13.77
C PRO A 160 -30.73 -7.50 12.68
N THR A 161 -31.44 -6.73 11.85
CA THR A 161 -32.09 -7.22 10.63
C THR A 161 -31.05 -7.89 9.73
N LEU A 162 -31.34 -9.11 9.30
CA LEU A 162 -30.56 -9.81 8.28
C LEU A 162 -31.31 -9.72 6.95
N MET A 163 -30.62 -9.28 5.92
CA MET A 163 -31.16 -9.12 4.58
C MET A 163 -30.45 -10.05 3.60
N ARG A 164 -31.11 -10.31 2.48
CA ARG A 164 -30.56 -10.97 1.29
C ARG A 164 -30.64 -10.03 0.10
N LEU A 165 -29.62 -10.07 -0.73
CA LEU A 165 -29.57 -9.42 -2.03
C LEU A 165 -29.38 -10.49 -3.10
N ALA A 166 -30.35 -10.61 -4.00
CA ALA A 166 -30.20 -11.34 -5.26
C ALA A 166 -29.75 -10.34 -6.34
N LEU A 167 -28.50 -10.45 -6.76
CA LEU A 167 -27.85 -9.54 -7.71
C LEU A 167 -27.63 -10.26 -9.04
N ALA A 168 -27.89 -9.57 -10.16
CA ALA A 168 -27.41 -9.97 -11.46
C ALA A 168 -26.75 -8.80 -12.17
N VAL A 169 -25.55 -9.01 -12.69
CA VAL A 169 -24.79 -8.01 -13.45
C VAL A 169 -24.41 -8.56 -14.82
N ARG A 170 -24.05 -7.67 -15.75
CA ARG A 170 -23.52 -8.07 -17.06
C ARG A 170 -22.00 -8.11 -17.02
N GLY A 171 -21.46 -9.22 -17.50
CA GLY A 171 -20.04 -9.34 -17.85
C GLY A 171 -19.86 -9.40 -19.37
N LEU A 172 -18.63 -9.26 -19.82
CA LEU A 172 -18.25 -9.36 -21.23
C LEU A 172 -17.26 -10.51 -21.43
N VAL A 173 -17.56 -11.44 -22.34
CA VAL A 173 -16.60 -12.47 -22.75
C VAL A 173 -16.00 -12.05 -24.08
N ILE A 174 -14.68 -11.86 -24.11
CA ILE A 174 -13.93 -11.52 -25.32
C ILE A 174 -12.98 -12.68 -25.60
N PRO A 175 -13.32 -13.58 -26.54
CA PRO A 175 -12.42 -14.66 -26.92
C PRO A 175 -11.06 -14.09 -27.33
N ALA A 176 -9.98 -14.77 -26.96
CA ALA A 176 -8.67 -14.45 -27.52
C ALA A 176 -8.76 -14.59 -29.04
N ALA A 177 -8.20 -13.64 -29.79
CA ALA A 177 -8.12 -13.76 -31.24
C ALA A 177 -7.30 -15.02 -31.55
N ASP A 178 -7.92 -16.00 -32.20
CA ASP A 178 -7.22 -17.17 -32.71
C ASP A 178 -6.19 -16.69 -33.75
N GLY A 179 -4.90 -16.74 -33.41
CA GLY A 179 -3.81 -16.63 -34.39
C GLY A 179 -3.17 -15.25 -34.62
N ALA A 180 -2.84 -14.50 -33.57
CA ALA A 180 -1.72 -13.57 -33.68
C ALA A 180 -0.40 -14.35 -33.45
N GLU A 181 0.13 -14.93 -34.52
CA GLU A 181 1.50 -15.43 -34.56
C GLU A 181 2.43 -14.31 -34.07
N ALA A 182 3.15 -14.55 -32.97
CA ALA A 182 4.12 -13.60 -32.46
C ALA A 182 5.20 -13.38 -33.54
N PRO A 183 5.51 -12.13 -33.95
CA PRO A 183 6.67 -11.91 -34.80
C PRO A 183 7.91 -12.36 -34.02
N ARG A 184 8.63 -13.32 -34.61
CA ARG A 184 9.90 -13.85 -34.10
C ARG A 184 10.98 -12.77 -34.04
#